data_AF-A0A1S1TN69-F1
#
_entry.id   AF-A0A1S1TN69-F1
#
_cell.length_a   1.000
_cell.length_b   1.000
_cell.length_c   1.000
_cell.angle_alpha   90.00
_cell.angle_beta   90.00
_cell.angle_gamma   90.00
#
_symmetry.space_group_name_H-M   'P 1'
#
loop_
_entity.id
_entity.type
_entity.pdbx_description
1 polymer ?
#
loop_
_entity_poly.entity_id
_entity_poly.type
_entity_poly.pdbx_seq_one_letter_code
_entity_poly.pdbx_strand_id
1 'polypeptide(L)'
;MRLARKRPDRIVPEYSLTGDLLSFRRCARQYRYQNGSALPPSRPVQLWYGEFIHGLLENVYRLWESRGNLPFPIPYTPLTLDDPIEEPPHDLPELDLRRLGWPVEESLLNQNKRARSRKARLAAYRRAAAAVNTLGPHLFPLIAEAEERVIGTRDIPGAVPHEHRAEKYALTGVIDVLTEIELGSAESGNQIRQAVQAACPDLTGEFEVIVDYKGTRRPDTSTAEWTDGEWQVQTYAWLRHEQRRSRRVAAGILIYINELAPSEGDLLALRAALGAGRTDVAPFLDSDRRMLENWRPGARAQFSPEFLFRRAVRVIPVDDQSIFTATGAFDNTVAHIETCVRQEDEAVSILQTWVDDCDDAKTCAACDFRYFCEGYQRTGNAIGEEDNLQDDI
;
A
#
# COMPACT_ATOMS: atom_id res chain seq x y z
N MET A 1 -19.92 -6.55 -53.96
CA MET A 1 -19.17 -6.97 -52.76
C MET A 1 -19.75 -6.23 -51.57
N ARG A 2 -20.54 -6.89 -50.70
CA ARG A 2 -21.05 -6.27 -49.46
C ARG A 2 -19.88 -6.22 -48.47
N LEU A 3 -19.35 -5.03 -48.21
CA LEU A 3 -18.38 -4.83 -47.15
C LEU A 3 -19.04 -5.22 -45.82
N ALA A 4 -18.37 -6.08 -45.06
CA ALA A 4 -18.83 -6.46 -43.73
C ALA A 4 -18.95 -5.19 -42.87
N ARG A 5 -20.07 -5.06 -42.16
CA ARG A 5 -20.32 -3.94 -41.24
C ARG A 5 -19.15 -3.90 -40.24
N LYS A 6 -18.45 -2.76 -40.13
CA LYS A 6 -17.38 -2.56 -39.14
C LYS A 6 -17.94 -2.96 -37.78
N ARG A 7 -17.28 -3.91 -37.09
CA ARG A 7 -17.68 -4.28 -35.72
C ARG A 7 -17.68 -2.99 -34.87
N PRO A 8 -18.66 -2.80 -33.98
CA PRO A 8 -18.60 -1.67 -33.05
C PRO A 8 -17.27 -1.71 -32.31
N ASP A 9 -16.70 -0.55 -32.02
CA ASP A 9 -15.42 -0.46 -31.33
C ASP A 9 -15.59 -1.13 -29.95
N ARG A 10 -14.98 -2.32 -29.78
CA ARG A 10 -14.92 -2.98 -28.47
C ARG A 10 -13.98 -2.16 -27.61
N ILE A 11 -14.51 -1.53 -26.57
CA ILE A 11 -13.71 -0.89 -25.55
C ILE A 11 -13.14 -2.03 -24.70
N VAL A 12 -11.81 -2.18 -24.67
CA VAL A 12 -11.17 -3.00 -23.65
C VAL A 12 -11.08 -2.10 -22.42
N PRO A 13 -11.89 -2.33 -21.36
CA PRO A 13 -11.79 -1.52 -20.16
C PRO A 13 -10.41 -1.71 -19.53
N GLU A 14 -9.85 -0.62 -19.04
CA GLU A 14 -8.59 -0.61 -18.31
C GLU A 14 -8.91 -0.45 -16.83
N TYR A 15 -8.29 -1.30 -16.00
CA TYR A 15 -8.37 -1.21 -14.55
C TYR A 15 -6.97 -1.10 -13.95
N SER A 16 -6.85 -0.31 -12.89
CA SER A 16 -5.72 -0.29 -11.96
C SER A 16 -5.94 -1.34 -10.87
N LEU A 17 -4.90 -2.10 -10.56
CA LEU A 17 -4.93 -3.07 -9.48
C LEU A 17 -5.29 -2.41 -8.13
N THR A 18 -4.65 -1.28 -7.83
CA THR A 18 -4.86 -0.55 -6.57
C THR A 18 -6.02 0.43 -6.67
N GLY A 19 -6.06 1.22 -7.76
CA GLY A 19 -7.06 2.28 -7.95
C GLY A 19 -8.47 1.73 -8.16
N ASP A 20 -8.60 0.57 -8.81
CA ASP A 20 -9.91 0.03 -9.16
C ASP A 20 -10.26 -1.24 -8.39
N LEU A 21 -9.45 -2.29 -8.51
CA LEU A 21 -9.85 -3.60 -8.00
C LEU A 21 -9.87 -3.63 -6.47
N LEU A 22 -8.80 -3.16 -5.82
CA LEU A 22 -8.74 -3.07 -4.36
C LEU A 22 -9.74 -2.03 -3.82
N SER A 23 -9.90 -0.88 -4.50
CA SER A 23 -10.90 0.12 -4.12
C SER A 23 -12.33 -0.42 -4.17
N PHE A 24 -12.69 -1.15 -5.24
CA PHE A 24 -14.00 -1.78 -5.36
C PHE A 24 -14.23 -2.83 -4.28
N ARG A 25 -13.24 -3.69 -4.01
CA ARG A 25 -13.32 -4.70 -2.95
C ARG A 25 -13.46 -4.10 -1.56
N ARG A 26 -12.90 -2.91 -1.34
CA ARG A 26 -13.04 -2.18 -0.08
C ARG A 26 -14.45 -1.59 0.07
N CYS A 27 -14.98 -0.97 -0.98
CA CYS A 27 -16.33 -0.45 -1.00
C CYS A 27 -16.77 -0.16 -2.44
N ALA A 28 -17.65 -0.99 -3.01
CA ALA A 28 -18.11 -0.86 -4.38
C ALA A 28 -18.79 0.49 -4.66
N ARG A 29 -19.60 0.97 -3.70
CA ARG A 29 -20.27 2.27 -3.80
C ARG A 29 -19.30 3.45 -3.77
N GLN A 30 -18.33 3.44 -2.86
CA GLN A 30 -17.32 4.51 -2.79
C GLN A 30 -16.51 4.55 -4.08
N TYR A 31 -16.05 3.39 -4.56
CA TYR A 31 -15.37 3.23 -5.84
C TYR A 31 -16.17 3.87 -6.99
N ARG A 32 -17.45 3.54 -7.13
CA ARG A 32 -18.28 4.09 -8.21
C ARG A 32 -18.42 5.61 -8.15
N TYR A 33 -18.61 6.18 -6.97
CA TYR A 33 -18.71 7.62 -6.84
C TYR A 33 -17.39 8.32 -7.17
N GLN A 34 -16.24 7.74 -6.82
CA GLN A 34 -14.93 8.32 -7.12
C GLN A 34 -14.57 8.20 -8.61
N ASN A 35 -14.84 7.06 -9.24
CA ASN A 35 -14.43 6.81 -10.62
C ASN A 35 -15.38 7.34 -11.70
N GLY A 36 -16.61 7.69 -11.36
CA GLY A 36 -17.55 8.28 -12.33
C GLY A 36 -18.10 9.63 -11.93
N SER A 37 -17.53 10.29 -10.91
CA SER A 37 -17.70 11.73 -10.72
C SER A 37 -16.42 12.43 -11.15
N ALA A 38 -16.53 13.56 -11.85
CA ALA A 38 -15.38 14.42 -12.15
C ALA A 38 -14.88 15.18 -10.90
N LEU A 39 -15.23 14.69 -9.70
CA LEU A 39 -14.93 15.34 -8.43
C LEU A 39 -13.66 14.70 -7.86
N PRO A 40 -12.58 15.46 -7.66
CA PRO A 40 -11.41 14.95 -6.96
C PRO A 40 -11.83 14.56 -5.53
N PRO A 41 -11.26 13.49 -4.96
CA PRO A 41 -11.55 13.09 -3.58
C PRO A 41 -11.31 14.27 -2.63
N SER A 42 -12.28 14.55 -1.76
CA SER A 42 -12.26 15.72 -0.87
C SER A 42 -11.26 15.57 0.28
N ARG A 43 -10.77 14.34 0.50
CA ARG A 43 -9.81 13.96 1.54
C ARG A 43 -8.52 13.39 0.95
N PRO A 44 -7.64 14.23 0.37
CA PRO A 44 -6.33 13.82 -0.17
C PRO A 44 -5.30 13.44 0.91
N VAL A 45 -5.72 13.19 2.16
CA VAL A 45 -4.84 13.01 3.32
C VAL A 45 -4.13 11.65 3.28
N GLN A 46 -4.86 10.57 2.97
CA GLN A 46 -4.25 9.24 2.80
C GLN A 46 -3.33 9.20 1.58
N LEU A 47 -3.68 9.95 0.53
CA LEU A 47 -2.83 10.17 -0.64
C LEU A 47 -1.55 10.92 -0.26
N TRP A 48 -1.66 12.01 0.52
CA TRP A 48 -0.50 12.79 0.97
C TRP A 48 0.49 11.94 1.75
N TYR A 49 0.03 11.14 2.71
CA TYR A 49 0.93 10.33 3.54
C TYR A 49 1.67 9.28 2.70
N GLY A 50 0.95 8.52 1.86
CA GLY A 50 1.55 7.52 1.00
C GLY A 50 2.56 8.13 0.03
N GLU A 51 2.16 9.17 -0.71
CA GLU A 51 3.02 9.86 -1.67
C GLU A 51 4.23 10.53 -1.01
N PHE A 52 4.08 11.05 0.21
CA PHE A 52 5.20 11.59 0.97
C PHE A 52 6.22 10.51 1.35
N ILE A 53 5.76 9.35 1.84
CA ILE A 53 6.65 8.24 2.19
C ILE A 53 7.38 7.71 0.95
N HIS A 54 6.66 7.49 -0.16
CA HIS A 54 7.25 6.99 -1.41
C HIS A 54 8.27 8.01 -1.95
N GLY A 55 7.88 9.28 -2.06
CA GLY A 55 8.75 10.32 -2.58
C GLY A 55 10.00 10.55 -1.74
N LEU A 56 9.91 10.45 -0.40
CA LEU A 56 11.10 10.57 0.45
C LEU A 56 12.01 9.35 0.30
N LEU A 57 11.48 8.12 0.30
CA LEU A 57 12.27 6.91 0.09
C LEU A 57 12.97 6.93 -1.28
N GLU A 58 12.27 7.36 -2.33
CA GLU A 58 12.82 7.51 -3.68
C GLU A 58 13.92 8.58 -3.72
N ASN A 59 13.70 9.76 -3.13
CA ASN A 59 14.71 10.82 -3.07
C ASN A 59 15.99 10.34 -2.38
N VAL A 60 15.86 9.62 -1.26
CA VAL A 60 17.02 9.09 -0.53
C VAL A 60 17.68 7.96 -1.33
N TYR A 61 16.93 7.09 -1.99
CA TYR A 61 17.48 6.05 -2.86
C TYR A 61 18.31 6.65 -4.00
N ARG A 62 17.77 7.65 -4.72
CA ARG A 62 18.51 8.36 -5.79
C ARG A 62 19.78 9.04 -5.26
N LEU A 63 19.73 9.57 -4.04
CA LEU A 63 20.91 10.14 -3.38
C LEU A 63 21.96 9.06 -3.04
N TRP A 64 21.51 7.89 -2.57
CA TRP A 64 22.37 6.75 -2.31
C TRP A 64 23.02 6.22 -3.60
N GLU A 65 22.23 6.07 -4.68
CA GLU A 65 22.69 5.60 -5.99
C GLU A 65 23.73 6.55 -6.59
N SER A 66 23.49 7.86 -6.52
CA SER A 66 24.42 8.86 -7.05
C SER A 66 25.70 9.04 -6.24
N ARG A 67 25.66 8.84 -4.91
CA ARG A 67 26.84 9.00 -4.03
C ARG A 67 27.58 7.69 -3.75
N GLY A 68 26.94 6.53 -3.92
CA GLY A 68 27.48 5.19 -3.68
C GLY A 68 27.79 4.81 -2.22
N ASN A 69 27.92 5.78 -1.30
CA ASN A 69 28.26 5.53 0.10
C ASN A 69 27.58 6.53 1.05
N LEU A 70 26.24 6.49 1.09
CA LEU A 70 25.46 7.31 2.01
C LEU A 70 25.65 6.83 3.47
N PRO A 71 25.96 7.72 4.43
CA PRO A 71 26.10 7.31 5.82
C PRO A 71 24.74 6.99 6.43
N PHE A 72 24.62 5.80 7.00
CA PHE A 72 23.48 5.42 7.83
C PHE A 72 23.90 5.34 9.31
N PRO A 73 23.06 5.81 10.26
CA PRO A 73 21.78 6.45 10.02
C PRO A 73 21.93 7.87 9.44
N ILE A 74 21.05 8.22 8.51
CA ILE A 74 20.87 9.58 8.03
C ILE A 74 20.28 10.42 9.17
N PRO A 75 20.84 11.62 9.43
CA PRO A 75 20.33 12.52 10.45
C PRO A 75 18.85 12.86 10.24
N TYR A 76 18.09 12.91 11.34
CA TYR A 76 16.73 13.41 11.35
C TYR A 76 16.55 14.33 12.56
N THR A 77 16.46 15.62 12.29
CA THR A 77 16.05 16.60 13.29
C THR A 77 14.54 16.51 13.48
N PRO A 78 14.02 16.12 14.65
CA PRO A 78 12.58 15.95 14.84
C PRO A 78 11.80 17.23 14.61
N LEU A 79 10.64 17.12 13.95
CA LEU A 79 9.66 18.20 13.89
C LEU A 79 8.99 18.41 15.27
N THR A 80 8.47 19.61 15.50
CA THR A 80 7.62 19.97 16.63
C THR A 80 6.23 20.39 16.14
N LEU A 81 5.26 20.48 17.06
CA LEU A 81 3.91 20.94 16.70
C LEU A 81 3.87 22.42 16.31
N ASP A 82 4.88 23.20 16.70
CA ASP A 82 4.96 24.62 16.41
C ASP A 82 5.69 24.91 15.09
N ASP A 83 6.36 23.90 14.52
CA ASP A 83 7.08 24.05 13.26
C ASP A 83 6.13 24.43 12.12
N PRO A 84 6.42 25.51 11.37
CA PRO A 84 5.68 25.87 10.18
C PRO A 84 5.83 24.82 9.07
N ILE A 85 4.90 24.86 8.11
CA ILE A 85 4.97 24.09 6.87
C ILE A 85 5.67 24.97 5.83
N GLU A 86 6.99 25.06 5.95
CA GLU A 86 7.87 25.85 5.08
C GLU A 86 9.23 25.18 4.93
N GLU A 87 10.07 25.74 4.07
CA GLU A 87 11.42 25.23 3.81
C GLU A 87 12.22 25.09 5.12
N PRO A 88 12.85 23.92 5.37
CA PRO A 88 13.64 23.73 6.57
C PRO A 88 14.81 24.72 6.67
N PRO A 89 15.18 25.15 7.89
CA PRO A 89 16.27 26.09 8.12
C PRO A 89 17.59 25.70 7.43
N HIS A 90 18.28 26.70 6.87
CA HIS A 90 19.55 26.55 6.13
C HIS A 90 20.75 26.13 6.99
N ASP A 91 20.61 26.07 8.31
CA ASP A 91 21.61 25.54 9.26
C ASP A 91 21.50 24.02 9.53
N LEU A 92 20.38 23.38 9.17
CA LEU A 92 20.27 21.92 9.25
C LEU A 92 21.36 21.20 8.42
N PRO A 93 21.79 19.99 8.83
CA PRO A 93 22.71 19.19 8.02
C PRO A 93 22.19 18.97 6.60
N GLU A 94 23.09 18.97 5.60
CA GLU A 94 22.73 18.76 4.19
C GLU A 94 21.92 17.48 3.95
N LEU A 95 22.29 16.41 4.65
CA LEU A 95 21.64 15.10 4.57
C LEU A 95 20.46 14.94 5.52
N ASP A 96 20.04 15.97 6.26
CA ASP A 96 18.94 15.82 7.20
C ASP A 96 17.64 15.44 6.48
N LEU A 97 16.93 14.43 7.00
CA LEU A 97 15.71 13.93 6.38
C LEU A 97 14.58 14.97 6.31
N ARG A 98 14.58 16.01 7.16
CA ARG A 98 13.68 17.16 6.97
C ARG A 98 13.95 17.88 5.66
N ARG A 99 15.22 18.08 5.30
CA ARG A 99 15.61 18.71 4.03
C ARG A 99 15.30 17.84 2.84
N LEU A 100 15.61 16.54 2.94
CA LEU A 100 15.36 15.61 1.85
C LEU A 100 13.85 15.38 1.61
N GLY A 101 13.03 15.52 2.66
CA GLY A 101 11.57 15.43 2.59
C GLY A 101 10.88 16.70 2.10
N TRP A 102 11.50 17.88 2.26
CA TRP A 102 10.87 19.14 1.90
C TRP A 102 10.48 19.26 0.41
N PRO A 103 11.32 18.91 -0.58
CA PRO A 103 10.92 18.96 -1.99
C PRO A 103 9.69 18.10 -2.31
N VAL A 104 9.53 16.97 -1.60
CA VAL A 104 8.35 16.10 -1.74
C VAL A 104 7.12 16.80 -1.16
N GLU A 105 7.24 17.33 0.05
CA GLU A 105 6.15 18.06 0.71
C GLU A 105 5.74 19.31 -0.07
N GLU A 106 6.69 20.06 -0.63
CA GLU A 106 6.46 21.23 -1.48
C GLU A 106 5.73 20.84 -2.79
N SER A 107 6.15 19.75 -3.44
CA SER A 107 5.46 19.21 -4.62
C SER A 107 4.01 18.84 -4.30
N LEU A 108 3.78 18.18 -3.15
CA LEU A 108 2.43 17.83 -2.70
C LEU A 108 1.59 19.08 -2.40
N LEU A 109 2.19 20.10 -1.78
CA LEU A 109 1.53 21.39 -1.54
C LEU A 109 1.08 22.06 -2.85
N ASN A 110 1.93 22.04 -3.88
CA ASN A 110 1.60 22.56 -5.21
C ASN A 110 0.47 21.78 -5.90
N GLN A 111 0.27 20.52 -5.52
CA GLN A 111 -0.86 19.69 -5.96
C GLN A 111 -2.11 19.83 -5.06
N ASN A 112 -2.12 20.79 -4.13
CA ASN A 112 -3.16 20.96 -3.11
C ASN A 112 -3.35 19.75 -2.17
N LYS A 113 -2.32 18.90 -2.02
CA LYS A 113 -2.30 17.79 -1.07
C LYS A 113 -1.59 18.24 0.20
N ARG A 114 -2.22 18.04 1.36
CA ARG A 114 -1.69 18.45 2.67
C ARG A 114 -1.91 17.36 3.69
N ALA A 115 -1.01 17.28 4.67
CA ALA A 115 -1.24 16.49 5.87
C ALA A 115 -2.53 16.98 6.58
N ARG A 116 -3.34 16.04 7.09
CA ARG A 116 -4.59 16.36 7.83
C ARG A 116 -4.36 17.24 9.05
N SER A 117 -3.24 17.06 9.72
CA SER A 117 -2.90 17.73 10.97
C SER A 117 -1.39 17.81 11.11
N ARG A 118 -0.91 18.74 11.94
CA ARG A 118 0.52 18.84 12.28
C ARG A 118 1.04 17.56 12.93
N LYS A 119 0.19 16.86 13.70
CA LYS A 119 0.53 15.56 14.29
C LYS A 119 0.69 14.45 13.25
N ALA A 120 -0.16 14.40 12.23
CA ALA A 120 0.00 13.47 11.12
C ALA A 120 1.28 13.75 10.31
N ARG A 121 1.60 15.03 10.06
CA ARG A 121 2.87 15.43 9.44
C ARG A 121 4.07 14.95 10.26
N LEU A 122 4.06 15.20 11.57
CA LEU A 122 5.11 14.78 12.50
C LEU A 122 5.29 13.25 12.49
N ALA A 123 4.18 12.50 12.51
CA ALA A 123 4.19 11.05 12.43
C ALA A 123 4.79 10.54 11.12
N ALA A 124 4.46 11.19 9.99
CA ALA A 124 5.00 10.86 8.68
C ALA A 124 6.52 11.01 8.60
N TYR A 125 7.07 12.16 9.00
CA TYR A 125 8.53 12.33 9.02
C TYR A 125 9.22 11.36 9.98
N ARG A 126 8.62 11.09 11.15
CA ARG A 126 9.16 10.11 12.11
C ARG A 126 9.23 8.71 11.50
N ARG A 127 8.16 8.28 10.81
CA ARG A 127 8.10 6.95 10.19
C ARG A 127 8.96 6.86 8.94
N ALA A 128 9.02 7.90 8.13
CA ALA A 128 9.93 7.97 6.99
C ALA A 128 11.39 7.87 7.46
N ALA A 129 11.75 8.56 8.55
CA ALA A 129 13.07 8.46 9.15
C ALA A 129 13.38 7.06 9.69
N ALA A 130 12.41 6.40 10.32
CA ALA A 130 12.55 5.02 10.75
C ALA A 130 12.70 4.07 9.55
N ALA A 131 11.91 4.26 8.49
CA ALA A 131 11.97 3.50 7.26
C ALA A 131 13.32 3.63 6.54
N VAL A 132 13.77 4.86 6.29
CA VAL A 132 15.05 5.13 5.64
C VAL A 132 16.21 4.49 6.41
N ASN A 133 16.25 4.68 7.73
CA ASN A 133 17.39 4.23 8.53
C ASN A 133 17.37 2.73 8.85
N THR A 134 16.20 2.09 8.85
CA THR A 134 16.07 0.65 9.10
C THR A 134 16.17 -0.15 7.81
N LEU A 135 15.53 0.31 6.73
CA LEU A 135 15.42 -0.42 5.48
C LEU A 135 16.55 -0.04 4.51
N GLY A 136 16.93 1.24 4.43
CA GLY A 136 17.89 1.75 3.44
C GLY A 136 19.17 0.91 3.31
N PRO A 137 19.89 0.60 4.41
CA PRO A 137 21.11 -0.23 4.37
C PRO A 137 20.91 -1.63 3.79
N HIS A 138 19.69 -2.16 3.83
CA HIS A 138 19.36 -3.52 3.39
C HIS A 138 18.61 -3.55 2.07
N LEU A 139 17.79 -2.55 1.78
CA LEU A 139 16.93 -2.50 0.60
C LEU A 139 17.64 -1.84 -0.57
N PHE A 140 18.26 -0.67 -0.37
CA PHE A 140 18.86 0.10 -1.47
C PHE A 140 19.89 -0.69 -2.29
N PRO A 141 20.79 -1.50 -1.67
CA PRO A 141 21.71 -2.33 -2.42
C PRO A 141 21.07 -3.42 -3.30
N LEU A 142 19.78 -3.73 -3.07
CA LEU A 142 19.04 -4.76 -3.80
C LEU A 142 18.14 -4.19 -4.89
N ILE A 143 17.89 -2.88 -4.92
CA ILE A 143 17.00 -2.26 -5.89
C ILE A 143 17.62 -2.34 -7.28
N ALA A 144 16.88 -2.89 -8.23
CA ALA A 144 17.23 -2.90 -9.65
C ALA A 144 16.42 -1.84 -10.41
N GLU A 145 15.12 -1.76 -10.14
CA GLU A 145 14.22 -0.76 -10.71
C GLU A 145 13.29 -0.23 -9.61
N ALA A 146 12.89 1.04 -9.71
CA ALA A 146 11.91 1.68 -8.84
C ALA A 146 10.77 2.27 -9.68
N GLU A 147 9.54 2.22 -9.16
CA GLU A 147 8.32 2.73 -9.83
C GLU A 147 8.06 2.07 -11.21
N GLU A 148 8.21 0.74 -11.29
CA GLU A 148 8.07 -0.01 -12.54
C GLU A 148 6.59 -0.19 -12.93
N ARG A 149 6.23 0.25 -14.13
CA ARG A 149 4.85 0.18 -14.64
C ARG A 149 4.63 -1.13 -15.39
N VAL A 150 3.61 -1.88 -14.98
CA VAL A 150 3.29 -3.18 -15.57
C VAL A 150 1.87 -3.22 -16.09
N ILE A 151 1.66 -3.95 -17.19
CA ILE A 151 0.37 -4.09 -17.87
C ILE A 151 0.16 -5.50 -18.41
N GLY A 152 -1.05 -6.02 -18.26
CA GLY A 152 -1.46 -7.30 -18.84
C GLY A 152 -2.90 -7.24 -19.33
N THR A 153 -3.33 -8.27 -20.06
CA THR A 153 -4.73 -8.39 -20.52
C THR A 153 -5.27 -9.75 -20.11
N ARG A 154 -6.49 -9.78 -19.59
CA ARG A 154 -7.17 -11.01 -19.13
C ARG A 154 -8.59 -11.08 -19.69
N ASP A 155 -9.17 -12.27 -19.65
CA ASP A 155 -10.56 -12.50 -20.02
C ASP A 155 -11.48 -12.12 -18.86
N ILE A 156 -12.65 -11.57 -19.16
CA ILE A 156 -13.69 -11.31 -18.16
C ILE A 156 -14.50 -12.61 -17.97
N PRO A 157 -14.51 -13.22 -16.78
CA PRO A 157 -15.25 -14.46 -16.55
C PRO A 157 -16.73 -14.30 -16.87
N GLY A 158 -17.28 -15.25 -17.64
CA GLY A 158 -18.70 -15.28 -17.99
C GLY A 158 -19.15 -14.21 -19.00
N ALA A 159 -18.23 -13.46 -19.61
CA ALA A 159 -18.59 -12.47 -20.61
C ALA A 159 -19.26 -13.11 -21.83
N VAL A 160 -20.51 -12.71 -22.08
CA VAL A 160 -21.31 -13.12 -23.24
C VAL A 160 -21.24 -12.04 -24.33
N PRO A 161 -20.93 -12.41 -25.59
CA PRO A 161 -20.92 -11.46 -26.70
C PRO A 161 -22.27 -10.76 -26.84
N HIS A 162 -22.26 -9.43 -26.99
CA HIS A 162 -23.44 -8.55 -27.13
C HIS A 162 -24.23 -8.25 -25.85
N GLU A 163 -23.99 -8.95 -24.76
CA GLU A 163 -24.55 -8.61 -23.43
C GLU A 163 -23.54 -7.82 -22.59
N HIS A 164 -22.24 -8.11 -22.76
CA HIS A 164 -21.15 -7.40 -22.10
C HIS A 164 -20.47 -6.46 -23.11
N ARG A 165 -20.06 -5.28 -22.64
CA ARG A 165 -19.35 -4.30 -23.47
C ARG A 165 -17.95 -4.76 -23.88
N ALA A 166 -17.37 -5.72 -23.15
CA ALA A 166 -16.05 -6.30 -23.40
C ALA A 166 -16.01 -7.79 -23.04
N GLU A 167 -15.09 -8.52 -23.68
CA GLU A 167 -14.74 -9.92 -23.33
C GLU A 167 -13.40 -10.02 -22.59
N LYS A 168 -12.60 -8.95 -22.67
CA LYS A 168 -11.28 -8.84 -22.10
C LYS A 168 -11.17 -7.50 -21.39
N TYR A 169 -10.26 -7.43 -20.42
CA TYR A 169 -9.87 -6.20 -19.75
C TYR A 169 -8.36 -6.08 -19.68
N ALA A 170 -7.86 -4.84 -19.66
CA ALA A 170 -6.48 -4.56 -19.37
C ALA A 170 -6.32 -4.28 -17.87
N LEU A 171 -5.27 -4.83 -17.27
CA LEU A 171 -4.92 -4.60 -15.88
C LEU A 171 -3.58 -3.88 -15.84
N THR A 172 -3.52 -2.79 -15.08
CA THR A 172 -2.33 -1.96 -14.88
C THR A 172 -1.91 -1.94 -13.42
N GLY A 173 -0.62 -1.77 -13.19
CA GLY A 173 -0.03 -1.71 -11.86
C GLY A 173 1.27 -0.91 -11.86
N VAL A 174 1.64 -0.42 -10.67
CA VAL A 174 2.96 0.18 -10.42
C VAL A 174 3.60 -0.58 -9.28
N ILE A 175 4.77 -1.15 -9.53
CA ILE A 175 5.59 -1.83 -8.54
C ILE A 175 6.53 -0.78 -7.94
N ASP A 176 6.45 -0.54 -6.63
CA ASP A 176 7.27 0.50 -5.97
C ASP A 176 8.76 0.21 -6.13
N VAL A 177 9.17 -1.04 -5.85
CA VAL A 177 10.56 -1.47 -5.96
C VAL A 177 10.61 -2.89 -6.53
N LEU A 178 11.40 -3.07 -7.58
CA LEU A 178 11.80 -4.36 -8.11
C LEU A 178 13.27 -4.61 -7.74
N THR A 179 13.51 -5.68 -7.01
CA THR A 179 14.86 -6.08 -6.62
C THR A 179 15.35 -7.23 -7.49
N GLU A 180 16.65 -7.26 -7.74
CA GLU A 180 17.33 -8.39 -8.35
C GLU A 180 18.16 -9.09 -7.27
N ILE A 181 17.67 -10.23 -6.78
CA ILE A 181 18.36 -11.00 -5.75
C ILE A 181 19.00 -12.20 -6.41
N GLU A 182 20.32 -12.15 -6.54
CA GLU A 182 21.13 -13.34 -6.72
C GLU A 182 21.61 -13.78 -5.33
N LEU A 183 21.21 -14.99 -4.91
CA LEU A 183 21.59 -15.54 -3.60
C LEU A 183 23.12 -15.66 -3.40
N GLY A 184 23.91 -15.56 -4.47
CA GLY A 184 25.37 -15.57 -4.43
C GLY A 184 26.04 -14.20 -4.23
N SER A 185 25.40 -13.08 -4.60
CA SER A 185 26.06 -11.77 -4.74
C SER A 185 25.76 -10.78 -3.62
N ALA A 186 24.60 -10.88 -2.97
CA ALA A 186 24.25 -10.03 -1.84
C ALA A 186 24.93 -10.48 -0.54
N GLU A 187 25.35 -9.54 0.32
CA GLU A 187 26.00 -9.87 1.61
C GLU A 187 25.12 -10.79 2.47
N SER A 188 25.72 -11.82 3.08
CA SER A 188 25.00 -12.79 3.93
C SER A 188 24.35 -12.17 5.17
N GLY A 189 24.76 -10.95 5.55
CA GLY A 189 24.21 -10.17 6.66
C GLY A 189 22.98 -9.32 6.29
N ASN A 190 22.57 -9.26 5.02
CA ASN A 190 21.43 -8.44 4.60
C ASN A 190 20.11 -9.01 5.14
N GLN A 191 19.40 -8.24 5.97
CA GLN A 191 18.19 -8.69 6.66
C GLN A 191 17.02 -8.99 5.71
N ILE A 192 16.90 -8.27 4.59
CA ILE A 192 15.84 -8.50 3.60
C ILE A 192 16.09 -9.83 2.89
N ARG A 193 17.33 -10.07 2.46
CA ARG A 193 17.73 -11.37 1.89
C ARG A 193 17.45 -12.51 2.87
N GLN A 194 17.82 -12.35 4.15
CA GLN A 194 17.57 -13.37 5.16
C GLN A 194 16.08 -13.64 5.36
N ALA A 195 15.23 -12.60 5.35
CA ALA A 195 13.79 -12.75 5.43
C ALA A 195 13.23 -13.53 4.23
N VAL A 196 13.71 -13.24 3.01
CA VAL A 196 13.31 -13.97 1.80
C VAL A 196 13.73 -15.44 1.87
N GLN A 197 14.99 -15.71 2.24
CA GLN A 197 15.49 -17.08 2.37
C GLN A 197 14.74 -17.88 3.45
N ALA A 198 14.36 -17.24 4.56
CA ALA A 198 13.60 -17.89 5.62
C ALA A 198 12.18 -18.27 5.17
N ALA A 199 11.53 -17.42 4.36
CA ALA A 199 10.20 -17.70 3.83
C ALA A 199 10.23 -18.68 2.65
N CYS A 200 11.32 -18.69 1.89
CA CYS A 200 11.47 -19.48 0.67
C CYS A 200 12.81 -20.25 0.69
N PRO A 201 12.93 -21.31 1.52
CA PRO A 201 14.21 -21.99 1.80
C PRO A 201 14.82 -22.68 0.58
N ASP A 202 13.99 -23.12 -0.37
CA ASP A 202 14.42 -23.87 -1.55
C ASP A 202 14.76 -22.97 -2.76
N LEU A 203 14.77 -21.64 -2.57
CA LEU A 203 15.16 -20.73 -3.65
C LEU A 203 16.62 -20.93 -4.02
N THR A 204 16.85 -21.07 -5.32
CA THR A 204 18.18 -21.20 -5.93
C THR A 204 18.24 -20.39 -7.22
N GLY A 205 19.42 -19.88 -7.57
CA GLY A 205 19.65 -19.07 -8.76
C GLY A 205 19.31 -17.58 -8.60
N GLU A 206 19.09 -16.93 -9.74
CA GLU A 206 18.69 -15.52 -9.86
C GLU A 206 17.17 -15.40 -9.90
N PHE A 207 16.62 -14.46 -9.15
CA PHE A 207 15.20 -14.17 -9.15
C PHE A 207 14.93 -12.70 -8.83
N GLU A 208 13.73 -12.27 -9.18
CA GLU A 208 13.20 -10.97 -8.80
C GLU A 208 12.40 -11.09 -7.50
N VAL A 209 12.49 -10.05 -6.65
CA VAL A 209 11.58 -9.86 -5.52
C VAL A 209 10.92 -8.50 -5.64
N ILE A 210 9.59 -8.51 -5.58
CA ILE A 210 8.75 -7.32 -5.62
C ILE A 210 8.66 -6.75 -4.21
N VAL A 211 8.83 -5.45 -4.03
CA VAL A 211 8.70 -4.77 -2.75
C VAL A 211 7.68 -3.64 -2.90
N ASP A 212 6.68 -3.63 -2.02
CA ASP A 212 5.60 -2.63 -1.99
C ASP A 212 5.50 -2.03 -0.57
N TYR A 213 5.45 -0.70 -0.50
CA TYR A 213 5.38 0.03 0.75
C TYR A 213 3.92 0.27 1.15
N LYS A 214 3.58 -0.11 2.38
CA LYS A 214 2.26 0.11 2.97
C LYS A 214 2.34 1.16 4.08
N GLY A 215 1.63 2.25 3.86
CA GLY A 215 1.44 3.32 4.84
C GLY A 215 0.45 3.01 5.96
N THR A 216 0.24 1.74 6.28
CA THR A 216 -0.74 1.26 7.26
C THR A 216 -0.07 0.30 8.24
N ARG A 217 -0.75 -0.01 9.35
CA ARG A 217 -0.34 -1.11 10.22
C ARG A 217 -0.41 -2.44 9.46
N ARG A 218 0.33 -3.44 9.95
CA ARG A 218 0.20 -4.82 9.48
C ARG A 218 -1.19 -5.37 9.84
N PRO A 219 -2.02 -5.75 8.85
CA PRO A 219 -3.36 -6.24 9.11
C PRO A 219 -3.37 -7.46 10.02
N ASP A 220 -4.50 -7.65 10.70
CA ASP A 220 -4.75 -8.88 11.42
C ASP A 220 -4.90 -10.03 10.40
N THR A 221 -4.36 -11.21 10.71
CA THR A 221 -4.25 -12.33 9.75
C THR A 221 -5.59 -12.88 9.26
N SER A 222 -6.69 -12.51 9.90
CA SER A 222 -8.05 -12.95 9.58
C SER A 222 -8.84 -11.97 8.72
N THR A 223 -8.28 -10.81 8.34
CA THR A 223 -9.05 -9.77 7.63
C THR A 223 -8.89 -9.85 6.12
N ALA A 224 -9.80 -9.22 5.38
CA ALA A 224 -9.72 -9.16 3.92
C ALA A 224 -8.43 -8.45 3.46
N GLU A 225 -7.99 -7.41 4.16
CA GLU A 225 -6.77 -6.66 3.83
C GLU A 225 -5.51 -7.52 3.92
N TRP A 226 -5.48 -8.53 4.80
CA TRP A 226 -4.38 -9.48 4.86
C TRP A 226 -4.25 -10.28 3.57
N THR A 227 -5.38 -10.79 3.07
CA THR A 227 -5.48 -11.59 1.84
C THR A 227 -5.33 -10.73 0.60
N ASP A 228 -5.94 -9.56 0.56
CA ASP A 228 -5.87 -8.62 -0.56
C ASP A 228 -4.41 -8.18 -0.81
N GLY A 229 -3.61 -8.02 0.25
CA GLY A 229 -2.18 -7.77 0.13
C GLY A 229 -1.41 -8.94 -0.52
N GLU A 230 -1.77 -10.18 -0.20
CA GLU A 230 -1.19 -11.36 -0.89
C GLU A 230 -1.58 -11.34 -2.36
N TRP A 231 -2.86 -11.17 -2.66
CA TRP A 231 -3.34 -11.15 -4.03
C TRP A 231 -2.72 -10.04 -4.86
N GLN A 232 -2.50 -8.86 -4.27
CA GLN A 232 -1.82 -7.76 -4.93
C GLN A 232 -0.40 -8.17 -5.36
N VAL A 233 0.40 -8.75 -4.46
CA VAL A 233 1.76 -9.22 -4.76
C VAL A 233 1.76 -10.28 -5.85
N GLN A 234 0.89 -11.28 -5.75
CA GLN A 234 0.79 -12.35 -6.74
C GLN A 234 0.37 -11.81 -8.12
N THR A 235 -0.49 -10.80 -8.15
CA THR A 235 -0.95 -10.17 -9.39
C THR A 235 0.13 -9.30 -10.01
N TYR A 236 0.94 -8.60 -9.19
CA TYR A 236 2.13 -7.92 -9.70
C TYR A 236 3.16 -8.90 -10.26
N ALA A 237 3.35 -10.07 -9.62
CA ALA A 237 4.23 -11.10 -10.16
C ALA A 237 3.75 -11.58 -11.53
N TRP A 238 2.45 -11.84 -11.69
CA TRP A 238 1.86 -12.16 -12.99
C TRP A 238 2.07 -11.04 -14.02
N LEU A 239 1.72 -9.79 -13.68
CA LEU A 239 1.90 -8.64 -14.55
C LEU A 239 3.36 -8.46 -14.96
N ARG A 240 4.31 -8.72 -14.04
CA ARG A 240 5.74 -8.71 -14.32
C ARG A 240 6.12 -9.81 -15.32
N HIS A 241 5.61 -11.04 -15.17
CA HIS A 241 5.87 -12.13 -16.11
C HIS A 241 5.38 -11.83 -17.53
N GLU A 242 4.31 -11.06 -17.68
CA GLU A 242 3.80 -10.59 -18.99
C GLU A 242 4.71 -9.55 -19.67
N GLN A 243 5.63 -8.91 -18.93
CA GLN A 243 6.56 -7.94 -19.49
C GLN A 243 7.72 -8.61 -20.24
N ARG A 244 8.31 -7.87 -21.18
CA ARG A 244 9.53 -8.32 -21.87
C ARG A 244 10.70 -8.35 -20.89
N ARG A 245 11.54 -9.39 -20.99
CA ARG A 245 12.76 -9.56 -20.17
C ARG A 245 12.48 -9.73 -18.66
N SER A 246 11.29 -10.18 -18.29
CA SER A 246 11.00 -10.54 -16.91
C SER A 246 11.80 -11.77 -16.48
N ARG A 247 12.27 -11.77 -15.23
CA ARG A 247 12.77 -12.98 -14.58
C ARG A 247 11.66 -13.60 -13.75
N ARG A 248 11.93 -14.80 -13.24
CA ARG A 248 11.03 -15.41 -12.26
C ARG A 248 11.00 -14.54 -11.01
N VAL A 249 9.81 -14.03 -10.70
CA VAL A 249 9.51 -13.46 -9.38
C VAL A 249 9.36 -14.60 -8.37
N ALA A 250 10.22 -14.62 -7.36
CA ALA A 250 10.26 -15.70 -6.36
C ALA A 250 9.47 -15.38 -5.09
N ALA A 251 9.38 -14.10 -4.76
CA ALA A 251 8.65 -13.62 -3.60
C ALA A 251 8.21 -12.17 -3.84
N GLY A 252 7.26 -11.71 -3.04
CA GLY A 252 7.08 -10.28 -2.80
C GLY A 252 7.20 -9.95 -1.32
N ILE A 253 7.41 -8.67 -1.04
CA ILE A 253 7.57 -8.13 0.29
C ILE A 253 6.61 -6.96 0.44
N LEU A 254 5.72 -7.06 1.42
CA LEU A 254 4.94 -5.92 1.89
C LEU A 254 5.66 -5.31 3.09
N ILE A 255 5.97 -4.02 3.01
CA ILE A 255 6.65 -3.27 4.07
C ILE A 255 5.64 -2.33 4.74
N TYR A 256 5.19 -2.69 5.93
CA TYR A 256 4.28 -1.87 6.75
C TYR A 256 5.06 -0.79 7.50
N ILE A 257 5.13 0.41 6.93
CA ILE A 257 5.95 1.53 7.41
C ILE A 257 5.55 1.96 8.84
N ASN A 258 4.27 1.84 9.18
CA ASN A 258 3.77 2.19 10.52
C ASN A 258 4.35 1.29 11.61
N GLU A 259 4.74 0.05 11.29
CA GLU A 259 5.33 -0.87 12.26
C GLU A 259 6.76 -0.46 12.67
N LEU A 260 7.46 0.35 11.86
CA LEU A 260 8.82 0.83 12.19
C LEU A 260 8.82 1.96 13.21
N ALA A 261 7.72 2.71 13.30
CA ALA A 261 7.51 3.71 14.35
C ALA A 261 6.01 3.80 14.71
N PRO A 262 5.52 2.84 15.52
CA PRO A 262 4.08 2.70 15.80
C PRO A 262 3.51 3.91 16.56
N SER A 263 2.25 4.23 16.27
CA SER A 263 1.42 5.17 17.04
C SER A 263 0.83 4.49 18.27
N GLU A 264 0.14 5.26 19.12
CA GLU A 264 -0.60 4.70 20.26
C GLU A 264 -1.70 3.75 19.81
N GLY A 265 -2.47 4.13 18.78
CA GLY A 265 -3.48 3.26 18.18
C GLY A 265 -2.89 1.98 17.59
N ASP A 266 -1.72 2.05 16.95
CA ASP A 266 -1.03 0.88 16.42
C ASP A 266 -0.67 -0.12 17.54
N LEU A 267 -0.23 0.38 18.70
CA LEU A 267 0.13 -0.45 19.86
C LEU A 267 -1.10 -1.06 20.54
N LEU A 268 -2.19 -0.31 20.68
CA LEU A 268 -3.44 -0.82 21.22
C LEU A 268 -3.99 -1.94 20.33
N ALA A 269 -4.01 -1.72 19.01
CA ALA A 269 -4.41 -2.74 18.05
C ALA A 269 -3.48 -3.97 18.09
N LEU A 270 -2.16 -3.78 18.26
CA LEU A 270 -1.21 -4.89 18.35
C LEU A 270 -1.47 -5.75 19.59
N ARG A 271 -1.75 -5.12 20.73
CA ARG A 271 -2.11 -5.84 21.96
C ARG A 271 -3.39 -6.64 21.79
N ALA A 272 -4.41 -6.06 21.17
CA ALA A 272 -5.66 -6.74 20.87
C ALA A 272 -5.45 -7.94 19.91
N ALA A 273 -4.65 -7.76 18.87
CA ALA A 273 -4.33 -8.81 17.91
C ALA A 273 -3.56 -9.97 18.55
N LEU A 274 -2.58 -9.69 19.42
CA LEU A 274 -1.83 -10.71 20.17
C LEU A 274 -2.73 -11.47 21.14
N GLY A 275 -3.58 -10.78 21.90
CA GLY A 275 -4.52 -11.42 22.82
C GLY A 275 -5.51 -12.35 22.11
N ALA A 276 -5.85 -12.03 20.86
CA ALA A 276 -6.75 -12.83 20.03
C ALA A 276 -6.04 -13.85 19.12
N GLY A 277 -4.71 -13.92 19.12
CA GLY A 277 -3.94 -14.78 18.20
C GLY A 277 -4.09 -14.42 16.72
N ARG A 278 -4.44 -13.17 16.40
CA ARG A 278 -4.71 -12.67 15.03
C ARG A 278 -3.50 -11.97 14.39
N THR A 279 -2.30 -12.36 14.80
CA THR A 279 -1.07 -11.78 14.28
C THR A 279 0.02 -12.83 14.13
N ASP A 280 0.85 -12.65 13.11
CA ASP A 280 1.87 -13.61 12.69
C ASP A 280 3.27 -13.35 13.27
N VAL A 281 3.51 -12.19 13.90
CA VAL A 281 4.81 -11.87 14.52
C VAL A 281 4.65 -11.45 15.99
N ALA A 282 4.83 -12.39 16.90
CA ALA A 282 4.88 -12.09 18.33
C ALA A 282 6.26 -11.53 18.75
N PRO A 283 6.33 -10.74 19.85
CA PRO A 283 7.59 -10.41 20.49
C PRO A 283 8.37 -11.68 20.86
N PHE A 284 9.61 -11.80 20.34
CA PHE A 284 10.47 -12.95 20.63
C PHE A 284 11.36 -12.69 21.85
N LEU A 285 11.76 -11.44 22.09
CA LEU A 285 12.47 -11.04 23.31
C LEU A 285 11.51 -10.78 24.46
N ASP A 286 11.91 -11.22 25.66
CA ASP A 286 11.20 -10.91 26.90
C ASP A 286 11.10 -9.41 27.16
N SER A 287 12.10 -8.62 26.75
CA SER A 287 12.08 -7.17 26.88
C SER A 287 10.95 -6.53 26.07
N ASP A 288 10.78 -6.94 24.81
CA ASP A 288 9.72 -6.42 23.94
C ASP A 288 8.34 -6.88 24.40
N ARG A 289 8.23 -8.12 24.86
CA ARG A 289 7.01 -8.66 25.48
C ARG A 289 6.59 -7.84 26.69
N ARG A 290 7.48 -7.65 27.65
CA ARG A 290 7.21 -6.86 28.87
C ARG A 290 6.95 -5.40 28.54
N MET A 291 7.64 -4.82 27.55
CA MET A 291 7.38 -3.46 27.08
C MET A 291 5.94 -3.34 26.63
N LEU A 292 5.47 -4.25 25.77
CA LEU A 292 4.11 -4.21 25.24
C LEU A 292 3.03 -4.49 26.30
N GLU A 293 3.28 -5.42 27.22
CA GLU A 293 2.37 -5.75 28.33
C GLU A 293 2.18 -4.57 29.30
N ASN A 294 3.28 -3.90 29.64
CA ASN A 294 3.30 -2.82 30.63
C ASN A 294 3.09 -1.42 30.03
N TRP A 295 3.07 -1.30 28.70
CA TRP A 295 2.88 -0.01 28.02
C TRP A 295 1.53 0.62 28.38
N ARG A 296 1.54 1.94 28.53
CA ARG A 296 0.36 2.77 28.82
C ARG A 296 0.29 3.94 27.83
N PRO A 297 -0.91 4.44 27.47
CA PRO A 297 -1.06 5.64 26.66
C PRO A 297 -0.23 6.82 27.20
N GLY A 298 0.42 7.57 26.31
CA GLY A 298 1.38 8.63 26.63
C GLY A 298 2.80 8.16 26.95
N ALA A 299 3.03 6.86 27.18
CA ALA A 299 4.38 6.34 27.44
C ALA A 299 5.15 6.11 26.13
N ARG A 300 6.46 6.39 26.15
CA ARG A 300 7.35 6.07 25.04
C ARG A 300 7.54 4.56 24.95
N ALA A 301 7.29 3.97 23.79
CA ALA A 301 7.62 2.58 23.50
C ALA A 301 8.96 2.52 22.75
N GLN A 302 9.93 1.78 23.30
CA GLN A 302 11.21 1.50 22.66
C GLN A 302 11.35 -0.01 22.51
N PHE A 303 11.03 -0.50 21.33
CA PHE A 303 11.19 -1.92 20.99
C PHE A 303 12.55 -2.17 20.37
N SER A 304 12.98 -3.44 20.39
CA SER A 304 14.17 -3.86 19.67
C SER A 304 14.02 -3.60 18.15
N PRO A 305 15.11 -3.19 17.46
CA PRO A 305 15.08 -3.00 16.00
C PRO A 305 14.66 -4.27 15.26
N GLU A 306 15.06 -5.44 15.75
CA GLU A 306 14.70 -6.73 15.15
C GLU A 306 13.19 -7.00 15.24
N PHE A 307 12.55 -6.70 16.37
CA PHE A 307 11.09 -6.85 16.48
C PHE A 307 10.35 -5.92 15.54
N LEU A 308 10.76 -4.65 15.44
CA LEU A 308 10.16 -3.66 14.53
C LEU A 308 10.35 -4.08 13.06
N PHE A 309 11.56 -4.53 12.69
CA PHE A 309 11.85 -5.01 11.34
C PHE A 309 10.97 -6.21 10.96
N ARG A 310 10.88 -7.23 11.83
CA ARG A 310 10.04 -8.43 11.57
C ARG A 310 8.55 -8.07 11.51
N ARG A 311 8.10 -7.09 12.28
CA ARG A 311 6.72 -6.58 12.21
C ARG A 311 6.46 -5.83 10.91
N ALA A 312 7.40 -5.01 10.45
CA ALA A 312 7.28 -4.24 9.23
C ALA A 312 7.36 -5.11 7.97
N VAL A 313 8.24 -6.10 7.92
CA VAL A 313 8.50 -6.90 6.72
C VAL A 313 7.64 -8.16 6.69
N ARG A 314 6.81 -8.30 5.65
CA ARG A 314 6.05 -9.51 5.36
C ARG A 314 6.48 -10.06 4.01
N VAL A 315 7.12 -11.22 4.02
CA VAL A 315 7.49 -11.93 2.79
C VAL A 315 6.36 -12.87 2.39
N ILE A 316 5.99 -12.83 1.11
CA ILE A 316 4.95 -13.65 0.49
C ILE A 316 5.63 -14.47 -0.61
N PRO A 317 5.75 -15.79 -0.47
CA PRO A 317 6.25 -16.66 -1.54
C PRO A 317 5.38 -16.55 -2.79
N VAL A 318 6.00 -16.62 -3.97
CA VAL A 318 5.31 -16.55 -5.25
C VAL A 318 5.52 -17.86 -6.02
N ASP A 319 4.41 -18.49 -6.39
CA ASP A 319 4.35 -19.66 -7.25
C ASP A 319 3.16 -19.58 -8.22
N ASP A 320 3.13 -20.49 -9.20
CA ASP A 320 2.10 -20.46 -10.26
C ASP A 320 0.69 -20.68 -9.68
N GLN A 321 0.56 -21.44 -8.60
CA GLN A 321 -0.73 -21.73 -7.96
C GLN A 321 -1.25 -20.51 -7.19
N SER A 322 -0.37 -19.79 -6.48
CA SER A 322 -0.72 -18.56 -5.77
C SER A 322 -1.06 -17.44 -6.76
N ILE A 323 -0.32 -17.34 -7.87
CA ILE A 323 -0.62 -16.45 -9.00
C ILE A 323 -2.01 -16.74 -9.58
N PHE A 324 -2.27 -18.01 -9.93
CA PHE A 324 -3.54 -18.41 -10.52
C PHE A 324 -4.73 -18.08 -9.59
N THR A 325 -4.57 -18.35 -8.30
CA THR A 325 -5.62 -18.09 -7.29
C THR A 325 -5.91 -16.60 -7.16
N ALA A 326 -4.88 -15.77 -7.03
CA ALA A 326 -5.03 -14.33 -6.88
C ALA A 326 -5.61 -13.65 -8.13
N THR A 327 -5.07 -14.00 -9.30
CA THR A 327 -5.56 -13.44 -10.57
C THR A 327 -7.00 -13.84 -10.84
N GLY A 328 -7.40 -15.09 -10.56
CA GLY A 328 -8.79 -15.53 -10.66
C GLY A 328 -9.74 -14.79 -9.71
N ALA A 329 -9.30 -14.44 -8.50
CA ALA A 329 -10.09 -13.65 -7.58
C ALA A 329 -10.32 -12.20 -8.09
N PHE A 330 -9.31 -11.61 -8.73
CA PHE A 330 -9.44 -10.31 -9.38
C PHE A 330 -10.24 -10.36 -10.69
N ASP A 331 -10.15 -11.45 -11.45
CA ASP A 331 -11.00 -11.70 -12.62
C ASP A 331 -12.49 -11.66 -12.20
N ASN A 332 -12.83 -12.31 -11.09
CA ASN A 332 -14.18 -12.27 -10.51
C ASN A 332 -14.58 -10.87 -10.01
N THR A 333 -13.62 -10.11 -9.48
CA THR A 333 -13.85 -8.71 -9.08
C THR A 333 -14.21 -7.85 -10.29
N VAL A 334 -13.51 -8.01 -11.40
CA VAL A 334 -13.83 -7.30 -12.67
C VAL A 334 -15.19 -7.73 -13.21
N ALA A 335 -15.51 -9.03 -13.19
CA ALA A 335 -16.84 -9.51 -13.60
C ALA A 335 -17.97 -8.86 -12.76
N HIS A 336 -17.73 -8.67 -11.45
CA HIS A 336 -18.67 -7.97 -10.57
C HIS A 336 -18.80 -6.48 -10.94
N ILE A 337 -17.69 -5.78 -11.17
CA ILE A 337 -17.70 -4.39 -11.63
C ILE A 337 -18.52 -4.26 -12.92
N GLU A 338 -18.27 -5.12 -13.92
CA GLU A 338 -18.98 -5.07 -15.20
C GLU A 338 -20.46 -5.41 -15.06
N THR A 339 -20.82 -6.29 -14.12
CA THR A 339 -22.22 -6.54 -13.76
C THR A 339 -22.89 -5.29 -13.19
N CYS A 340 -22.23 -4.58 -12.27
CA CYS A 340 -22.74 -3.33 -11.70
C CYS A 340 -22.90 -2.24 -12.78
N VAL A 341 -21.93 -2.11 -13.69
CA VAL A 341 -22.00 -1.17 -14.82
C VAL A 341 -23.20 -1.48 -15.71
N ARG A 342 -23.44 -2.75 -16.04
CA ARG A 342 -24.58 -3.17 -16.86
C ARG A 342 -25.91 -2.89 -16.15
N GLN A 343 -26.01 -3.24 -14.86
CA GLN A 343 -27.21 -2.99 -14.07
C GLN A 343 -27.49 -1.48 -13.95
N GLU A 344 -26.46 -0.65 -13.85
CA GLU A 344 -26.62 0.81 -13.78
C GLU A 344 -27.22 1.39 -15.06
N ASP A 345 -26.89 0.84 -16.24
CA ASP A 345 -27.48 1.25 -17.53
C ASP A 345 -29.01 1.00 -17.58
N GLU A 346 -29.48 0.00 -16.83
CA GLU A 346 -30.89 -0.37 -16.72
C GLU A 346 -31.60 0.29 -15.50
N ALA A 347 -30.85 0.75 -14.51
CA ALA A 347 -31.36 1.22 -13.23
C ALA A 347 -31.56 2.75 -13.17
N VAL A 348 -32.31 3.20 -12.16
CA VAL A 348 -32.60 4.63 -11.96
C VAL A 348 -31.55 5.29 -11.04
N SER A 349 -30.83 4.52 -10.21
CA SER A 349 -29.90 5.07 -9.21
C SER A 349 -28.70 4.17 -8.91
N ILE A 350 -27.53 4.78 -8.70
CA ILE A 350 -26.28 4.15 -8.23
C ILE A 350 -26.50 3.34 -6.95
N LEU A 351 -27.37 3.82 -6.05
CA LEU A 351 -27.63 3.15 -4.76
C LEU A 351 -28.26 1.76 -4.94
N GLN A 352 -28.90 1.50 -6.07
CA GLN A 352 -29.56 0.22 -6.36
C GLN A 352 -28.59 -0.83 -6.92
N THR A 353 -27.47 -0.40 -7.51
CA THR A 353 -26.58 -1.27 -8.30
C THR A 353 -25.20 -1.40 -7.69
N TRP A 354 -24.78 -0.45 -6.84
CA TRP A 354 -23.49 -0.47 -6.16
C TRP A 354 -23.69 -0.58 -4.65
N VAL A 355 -23.31 -1.74 -4.11
CA VAL A 355 -23.46 -2.08 -2.68
C VAL A 355 -22.50 -1.27 -1.81
N ASP A 356 -22.93 -1.00 -0.58
CA ASP A 356 -22.17 -0.33 0.48
C ASP A 356 -21.72 -1.32 1.56
N ASP A 357 -21.14 -2.44 1.16
CA ASP A 357 -20.67 -3.56 1.98
C ASP A 357 -19.36 -3.28 2.76
N CYS A 358 -19.02 -2.00 2.98
CA CYS A 358 -17.85 -1.62 3.77
C CYS A 358 -18.14 -1.79 5.26
N ASP A 359 -17.50 -2.78 5.88
CA ASP A 359 -17.58 -3.04 7.33
C ASP A 359 -16.51 -2.27 8.14
N ASP A 360 -15.57 -1.59 7.47
CA ASP A 360 -14.55 -0.79 8.15
C ASP A 360 -15.05 0.61 8.49
N ALA A 361 -15.28 0.84 9.78
CA ALA A 361 -15.71 2.13 10.32
C ALA A 361 -14.74 3.27 9.96
N LYS A 362 -13.42 3.01 9.88
CA LYS A 362 -12.42 4.03 9.53
C LYS A 362 -12.51 4.44 8.07
N THR A 363 -12.67 3.48 7.16
CA THR A 363 -12.91 3.74 5.74
C THR A 363 -14.21 4.52 5.54
N CYS A 364 -15.29 4.12 6.20
CA CYS A 364 -16.56 4.83 6.16
C CYS A 364 -16.44 6.27 6.69
N ALA A 365 -15.71 6.48 7.79
CA ALA A 365 -15.47 7.82 8.34
C ALA A 365 -14.61 8.69 7.41
N ALA A 366 -13.60 8.11 6.76
CA ALA A 366 -12.78 8.78 5.76
C ALA A 366 -13.54 9.09 4.44
N CYS A 367 -14.69 8.46 4.19
CA CYS A 367 -15.42 8.58 2.93
C CYS A 367 -16.10 9.96 2.77
N ASP A 368 -15.99 10.55 1.58
CA ASP A 368 -16.60 11.83 1.23
C ASP A 368 -18.14 11.75 1.13
N PHE A 369 -18.66 10.55 0.86
CA PHE A 369 -20.08 10.29 0.65
C PHE A 369 -20.79 9.83 1.93
N ARG A 370 -20.11 9.88 3.08
CA ARG A 370 -20.60 9.36 4.37
C ARG A 370 -21.93 9.96 4.84
N TYR A 371 -22.20 11.21 4.49
CA TYR A 371 -23.37 11.95 4.96
C TYR A 371 -24.70 11.40 4.43
N PHE A 372 -24.67 10.63 3.35
CA PHE A 372 -25.86 10.03 2.75
C PHE A 372 -25.71 8.53 2.47
N CYS A 373 -24.61 7.91 2.91
CA CYS A 373 -24.36 6.48 2.73
C CYS A 373 -24.92 5.69 3.92
N GLU A 374 -25.81 4.72 3.67
CA GLU A 374 -26.37 3.87 4.72
C GLU A 374 -25.29 3.00 5.41
N GLY A 375 -24.28 2.54 4.66
CA GLY A 375 -23.12 1.82 5.21
C GLY A 375 -22.38 2.57 6.31
N TYR A 376 -22.31 3.90 6.24
CA TYR A 376 -21.67 4.71 7.28
C TYR A 376 -22.38 4.59 8.64
N GLN A 377 -23.72 4.56 8.63
CA GLN A 377 -24.51 4.35 9.85
C GLN A 377 -24.39 2.91 10.37
N ARG A 378 -24.31 1.92 9.46
CA ARG A 378 -24.16 0.51 9.83
C ARG A 378 -22.84 0.22 10.57
N THR A 379 -21.77 0.94 10.25
CA THR A 379 -20.48 0.80 10.94
C THR A 379 -20.43 1.49 12.32
N GLY A 380 -21.57 1.97 12.83
CA GLY A 380 -21.68 2.61 14.14
C GLY A 380 -21.19 4.06 14.19
N ASN A 381 -20.94 4.69 13.03
CA ASN A 381 -20.57 6.10 12.98
C ASN A 381 -21.81 7.00 13.08
N ALA A 382 -21.74 8.09 13.85
CA ALA A 382 -22.83 9.05 13.96
C ALA A 382 -22.79 10.07 12.81
N ILE A 383 -23.94 10.38 12.22
CA ILE A 383 -24.06 11.45 11.21
C ILE A 383 -23.87 12.80 11.91
N GLY A 384 -22.92 13.59 11.44
CA GLY A 384 -22.70 14.96 11.91
C GLY A 384 -21.69 15.10 13.06
N GLU A 385 -21.10 14.03 13.57
CA GLU A 385 -19.88 14.15 14.38
C GLU A 385 -18.70 14.50 13.46
N GLU A 386 -18.03 15.63 13.73
CA GLU A 386 -16.71 15.90 13.16
C GLU A 386 -15.76 14.81 13.62
N ASP A 387 -14.95 14.27 12.70
CA ASP A 387 -14.06 13.13 12.93
C ASP A 387 -13.21 13.32 14.20
N ASN A 388 -13.62 12.67 15.29
CA ASN A 388 -12.72 12.27 16.37
C ASN A 388 -11.96 10.99 15.98
N LEU A 389 -11.70 10.77 14.69
CA LEU A 389 -10.71 9.81 14.24
C LEU A 389 -9.38 10.28 14.83
N GLN A 390 -9.01 9.72 15.99
CA GLN A 390 -7.71 9.89 16.62
C GLN A 390 -6.62 9.84 15.55
N ASP A 391 -5.59 10.66 15.74
CA ASP A 391 -4.44 10.86 14.84
C ASP A 391 -3.57 9.63 14.58
N ASP A 392 -4.17 8.45 14.48
CA ASP A 392 -3.55 7.15 14.30
C ASP A 392 -3.34 6.82 12.81
N ILE A 393 -3.15 7.84 11.95
CA ILE A 393 -2.50 7.59 10.65
C ILE A 393 -1.03 7.50 10.92
#